data_AF-A0A2V6P9K8-F1
#
_entry.id   AF-A0A2V6P9K8-F1
#
_cell.length_a   1.000
_cell.length_b   1.000
_cell.length_c   1.000
_cell.angle_alpha   90.00
_cell.angle_beta   90.00
_cell.angle_gamma   90.00
#
_symmetry.space_group_name_H-M   'P 1'
#
loop_
_entity.id
_entity.type
_entity.pdbx_description
1 polymer ?
#
loop_
_entity_poly.entity_id
_entity_poly.type
_entity_poly.pdbx_seq_one_letter_code
_entity_poly.pdbx_strand_id
1 'polypeptide(L)'
;MGKPGDTISWETKHRMILNSCLEDGEFTRVLYENRFSCCFNKVQACLAAAEEAGDVVQCPISRENRVRFAHHLAAMIAINHLPKKPVVDYNLGREELLHQAVWFALRGLGLTDKAIARHYSPRTLSVFFGVGNK
;
A
#
# COMPACT_ATOMS: atom_id res chain seq x y z
N MET A 1 3.27 -0.50 8.55
CA MET A 1 4.21 -0.54 9.70
C MET A 1 3.59 0.22 10.86
N GLY A 2 3.28 -0.46 11.96
CA GLY A 2 2.86 0.19 13.22
C GLY A 2 4.07 0.76 13.94
N LYS A 3 3.90 1.90 14.62
CA LYS A 3 4.99 2.48 15.43
C LYS A 3 5.28 1.55 16.62
N PRO A 4 6.52 1.51 17.14
CA PRO A 4 6.80 0.94 18.46
C PRO A 4 5.88 1.63 19.49
N GLY A 5 5.02 0.87 20.17
CA GLY A 5 4.02 1.37 21.12
C GLY A 5 2.56 1.23 20.68
N ASP A 6 2.28 0.75 19.47
CA ASP A 6 0.91 0.36 19.08
C ASP A 6 0.49 -0.91 19.84
N THR A 7 -0.45 -0.77 20.78
CA THR A 7 -0.99 -1.89 21.58
C THR A 7 -1.88 -2.84 20.78
N ILE A 8 -2.38 -2.41 19.62
CA ILE A 8 -3.29 -3.17 18.76
C ILE A 8 -2.54 -3.70 17.55
N SER A 9 -2.64 -5.02 17.33
CA SER A 9 -2.02 -5.68 16.17
C SER A 9 -2.54 -5.13 14.84
N TRP A 10 -1.74 -5.22 13.79
CA TRP A 10 -2.15 -4.79 12.45
C TRP A 10 -3.36 -5.59 11.93
N GLU A 11 -3.44 -6.88 12.23
CA GLU A 11 -4.59 -7.72 11.88
C GLU A 11 -5.87 -7.20 12.54
N THR A 12 -5.82 -6.93 13.86
CA THR A 12 -6.95 -6.38 14.61
C THR A 12 -7.39 -5.04 14.03
N LYS A 13 -6.44 -4.17 13.65
CA LYS A 13 -6.75 -2.89 13.00
C LYS A 13 -7.47 -3.09 11.66
N HIS A 14 -7.09 -4.05 10.82
CA HIS A 14 -7.79 -4.33 9.56
C HIS A 14 -9.22 -4.82 9.79
N ARG A 15 -9.44 -5.65 10.82
CA ARG A 15 -10.79 -6.10 11.19
C ARG A 15 -11.67 -4.94 11.63
N MET A 16 -11.14 -4.03 12.46
CA MET A 16 -11.87 -2.83 12.88
C MET A 16 -12.18 -1.90 11.70
N ILE A 17 -11.22 -1.68 10.79
CA ILE A 17 -11.41 -0.90 9.56
C ILE A 17 -12.52 -1.53 8.71
N LEU A 18 -12.43 -2.83 8.46
CA LEU A 18 -13.40 -3.54 7.62
C LEU A 18 -14.81 -3.49 8.22
N ASN A 19 -14.95 -3.77 9.52
CA ASN A 19 -16.25 -3.69 10.20
C ASN A 19 -16.81 -2.27 10.17
N SER A 20 -15.97 -1.25 10.41
CA SER A 20 -16.41 0.14 10.31
C SER A 20 -16.92 0.48 8.91
N CYS A 21 -16.26 0.01 7.84
CA CYS A 21 -16.73 0.21 6.46
C CYS A 21 -18.08 -0.48 6.17
N LEU A 22 -18.44 -1.53 6.91
CA LEU A 22 -19.72 -2.23 6.77
C LEU A 22 -20.85 -1.59 7.59
N GLU A 23 -20.51 -0.69 8.51
CA GLU A 23 -21.43 0.02 9.42
C GLU A 23 -21.47 1.52 9.05
N ASP A 24 -21.08 2.42 9.97
CA ASP A 24 -21.15 3.89 9.80
C ASP A 24 -19.89 4.55 9.19
N GLY A 25 -18.81 3.78 9.04
CA GLY A 25 -17.52 4.24 8.53
C GLY A 25 -16.76 5.24 9.42
N GLU A 26 -17.23 5.55 10.64
CA GLU A 26 -16.66 6.62 11.47
C GLU A 26 -15.21 6.35 11.86
N PHE A 27 -14.94 5.15 12.38
CA PHE A 27 -13.58 4.75 12.75
C PHE A 27 -12.64 4.78 11.55
N THR A 28 -13.05 4.27 10.40
CA THR A 28 -12.23 4.31 9.18
C THR A 28 -11.98 5.75 8.71
N ARG A 29 -12.99 6.62 8.74
CA ARG A 29 -12.87 8.03 8.35
C ARG A 29 -11.82 8.77 9.20
N VAL A 30 -11.86 8.58 10.52
CA VAL A 30 -10.86 9.14 11.45
C VAL A 30 -9.44 8.67 11.11
N LEU A 31 -9.25 7.42 10.70
CA LEU A 31 -7.94 6.91 10.30
C LEU A 31 -7.44 7.55 8.99
N TYR A 32 -8.32 7.76 8.02
CA TYR A 32 -7.98 8.44 6.77
C TYR A 32 -7.58 9.90 7.01
N GLU A 33 -8.34 10.61 7.84
CA GLU A 33 -8.09 12.03 8.15
C GLU A 33 -6.80 12.23 8.97
N ASN A 34 -6.47 11.29 9.85
CA ASN A 34 -5.34 11.45 10.79
C ASN A 34 -4.12 10.59 10.46
N ARG A 35 -4.27 9.28 10.47
CA ARG A 35 -3.14 8.34 10.43
C ARG A 35 -2.59 8.15 9.02
N PHE A 36 -3.47 8.06 8.03
CA PHE A 36 -3.07 7.83 6.63
C PHE A 36 -2.76 9.11 5.87
N SER A 37 -3.31 10.26 6.29
CA SER A 37 -3.08 11.54 5.64
C SER A 37 -1.60 11.89 5.53
N CYS A 38 -0.80 11.69 6.57
CA CYS A 38 0.64 11.96 6.51
C CYS A 38 1.38 11.08 5.49
N CYS A 39 1.02 9.80 5.40
CA CYS A 39 1.59 8.87 4.43
C CYS A 39 1.15 9.26 3.01
N PHE A 40 -0.13 9.56 2.80
CA PHE A 40 -0.65 9.94 1.50
C PHE A 40 -0.04 11.25 1.01
N ASN A 41 0.09 12.26 1.87
CA ASN A 41 0.71 13.53 1.52
C ASN A 41 2.17 13.34 1.11
N LYS A 42 2.91 12.47 1.81
CA LYS A 42 4.29 12.13 1.45
C LYS A 42 4.38 11.46 0.08
N VAL A 43 3.54 10.46 -0.19
CA VAL A 43 3.53 9.77 -1.50
C VAL A 43 3.10 10.72 -2.62
N GLN A 44 2.13 11.60 -2.37
CA GLN A 44 1.71 12.62 -3.35
C GLN A 44 2.85 13.60 -3.67
N ALA A 45 3.63 14.03 -2.67
CA ALA A 45 4.81 14.87 -2.89
C ALA A 45 5.89 14.15 -3.71
N CYS A 46 6.14 12.86 -3.43
CA CYS A 46 7.05 12.05 -4.26
C CYS A 46 6.54 11.91 -5.70
N LEU A 47 5.24 11.76 -5.90
CA LEU A 47 4.65 11.65 -7.23
C LEU A 47 4.77 12.96 -8.01
N ALA A 48 4.59 14.11 -7.35
CA ALA A 48 4.83 15.42 -7.96
C ALA A 48 6.28 15.58 -8.43
N ALA A 49 7.27 15.23 -7.59
CA ALA A 49 8.67 15.26 -7.97
C ALA A 49 9.01 14.29 -9.13
N ALA A 50 8.38 13.12 -9.17
CA ALA A 50 8.56 12.17 -10.26
C ALA A 50 7.94 12.67 -11.58
N GLU A 51 6.84 13.41 -11.52
CA GLU A 51 6.27 14.10 -12.69
C GLU A 51 7.22 15.18 -13.22
N GLU A 52 7.81 16.00 -12.35
CA GLU A 52 8.81 17.02 -12.73
C GLU A 52 10.06 16.40 -13.36
N ALA A 53 10.45 15.20 -12.91
CA ALA A 53 11.56 14.43 -13.47
C ALA A 53 11.22 13.72 -14.80
N GLY A 54 9.96 13.73 -15.24
CA GLY A 54 9.50 12.99 -16.42
C GLY A 54 9.40 11.47 -16.21
N ASP A 55 9.39 11.02 -14.96
CA ASP A 55 9.33 9.61 -14.56
C ASP A 55 7.90 9.07 -14.46
N VAL A 56 6.89 9.94 -14.67
CA VAL A 56 5.46 9.61 -14.57
C VAL A 56 4.78 9.85 -15.92
N VAL A 57 3.97 8.88 -16.35
CA VAL A 57 3.14 9.00 -17.55
C VAL A 57 1.96 9.94 -17.31
N GLN A 58 1.52 10.63 -18.35
CA GLN A 58 0.26 11.37 -18.30
C GLN A 58 -0.89 10.41 -17.98
N CYS A 59 -1.72 10.79 -17.02
CA CYS A 59 -2.82 9.95 -16.57
C CYS A 59 -4.00 10.83 -16.12
N PRO A 60 -5.24 10.48 -16.49
CA PRO A 60 -6.43 11.29 -16.21
C PRO A 60 -6.87 11.25 -14.74
N ILE A 61 -6.26 10.39 -13.92
CA ILE A 61 -6.61 10.21 -12.51
C ILE A 61 -5.81 11.22 -11.68
N SER A 62 -6.45 11.88 -10.70
CA SER A 62 -5.74 12.78 -9.78
C SER A 62 -4.67 12.05 -8.96
N ARG A 63 -3.59 12.74 -8.60
CA ARG A 63 -2.51 12.18 -7.76
C ARG A 63 -3.06 11.57 -6.46
N GLU A 64 -3.98 12.26 -5.81
CA GLU A 64 -4.66 11.83 -4.60
C GLU A 64 -5.38 10.48 -4.78
N ASN A 65 -6.19 10.34 -5.84
CA ASN A 65 -6.93 9.11 -6.08
C ASN A 65 -6.02 7.95 -6.49
N ARG A 66 -4.93 8.20 -7.23
CA ARG A 66 -3.94 7.16 -7.53
C ARG A 66 -3.32 6.60 -6.25
N VAL A 67 -2.98 7.46 -5.29
CA VAL A 67 -2.44 7.05 -3.98
C VAL A 67 -3.47 6.26 -3.17
N ARG A 68 -4.74 6.71 -3.18
CA ARG A 68 -5.83 5.97 -2.52
C ARG A 68 -6.03 4.58 -3.13
N PHE A 69 -6.05 4.46 -4.46
CA PHE A 69 -6.19 3.17 -5.13
C PHE A 69 -5.04 2.21 -4.83
N ALA A 70 -3.80 2.71 -4.83
CA ALA A 70 -2.64 1.93 -4.40
C ALA A 70 -2.78 1.43 -2.95
N HIS A 71 -3.28 2.28 -2.05
CA HIS A 71 -3.58 1.88 -0.67
C HIS A 71 -4.70 0.82 -0.60
N HIS A 72 -5.78 0.98 -1.38
CA HIS A 72 -6.90 0.02 -1.39
C HIS A 72 -6.45 -1.37 -1.85
N LEU A 73 -5.58 -1.44 -2.86
CA LEU A 73 -4.97 -2.71 -3.28
C LEU A 73 -4.24 -3.39 -2.11
N ALA A 74 -3.34 -2.66 -1.44
CA ALA A 74 -2.57 -3.20 -0.32
C ALA A 74 -3.48 -3.61 0.86
N ALA A 75 -4.49 -2.79 1.17
CA ALA A 75 -5.46 -3.07 2.23
C ALA A 75 -6.30 -4.31 1.93
N MET A 76 -6.78 -4.47 0.69
CA MET A 76 -7.58 -5.64 0.30
C MET A 76 -6.75 -6.93 0.27
N ILE A 77 -5.49 -6.87 -0.16
CA ILE A 77 -4.59 -8.03 -0.05
C ILE A 77 -4.43 -8.44 1.42
N ALA A 78 -4.22 -7.47 2.33
CA ALA A 78 -4.13 -7.74 3.75
C ALA A 78 -5.44 -8.32 4.34
N ILE A 79 -6.59 -7.77 3.94
CA ILE A 79 -7.92 -8.25 4.35
C ILE A 79 -8.16 -9.71 3.93
N ASN A 80 -7.80 -10.06 2.70
CA ASN A 80 -7.91 -11.42 2.18
C ASN A 80 -7.05 -12.43 2.96
N HIS A 81 -6.05 -11.97 3.72
CA HIS A 81 -5.18 -12.78 4.56
C HIS A 81 -5.54 -12.75 6.05
N LEU A 82 -6.64 -12.10 6.45
CA LEU A 82 -7.09 -12.09 7.86
C LEU A 82 -7.57 -13.47 8.35
N PRO A 83 -8.33 -14.27 7.58
CA PRO A 83 -8.74 -15.58 8.07
C PRO A 83 -7.55 -16.55 8.13
N LYS A 84 -7.64 -17.60 8.95
CA LYS A 84 -6.58 -18.63 9.09
C LYS A 84 -6.18 -19.25 7.74
N LYS A 85 -7.16 -19.43 6.85
CA LYS A 85 -6.96 -19.80 5.46
C LYS A 85 -7.23 -18.56 4.60
N PRO A 86 -6.25 -18.04 3.83
CA PRO A 86 -6.47 -16.89 2.96
C PRO A 86 -7.66 -17.09 2.03
N VAL A 87 -8.42 -16.03 1.80
CA VAL A 87 -9.59 -16.03 0.89
C VAL A 87 -9.14 -16.20 -0.55
N VAL A 88 -8.00 -15.62 -0.91
CA VAL A 88 -7.39 -15.69 -2.23
C VAL A 88 -6.05 -16.41 -2.10
N ASP A 89 -5.88 -17.49 -2.87
CA ASP A 89 -4.58 -18.10 -3.07
C ASP A 89 -3.92 -17.48 -4.31
N TYR A 90 -2.91 -16.65 -4.07
CA TYR A 90 -2.15 -16.00 -5.14
C TYR A 90 -1.17 -16.96 -5.81
N ASN A 91 -1.01 -18.19 -5.31
CA ASN A 91 -0.03 -19.19 -5.78
C ASN A 91 1.42 -18.66 -5.75
N LEU A 92 1.74 -17.78 -4.79
CA LEU A 92 3.04 -17.13 -4.65
C LEU A 92 3.50 -17.11 -3.20
N GLY A 93 4.82 -17.12 -3.00
CA GLY A 93 5.41 -16.80 -1.70
C GLY A 93 5.11 -15.36 -1.28
N ARG A 94 5.14 -15.09 0.03
CA ARG A 94 4.83 -13.75 0.59
C ARG A 94 5.71 -12.65 0.01
N GLU A 95 7.00 -12.93 -0.21
CA GLU A 95 7.96 -11.98 -0.79
C GLU A 95 7.60 -11.63 -2.23
N GLU A 96 7.36 -12.66 -3.05
CA GLU A 96 7.00 -12.48 -4.46
C GLU A 96 5.67 -11.73 -4.60
N LEU A 97 4.67 -12.07 -3.78
CA LEU A 97 3.39 -11.34 -3.74
C LEU A 97 3.60 -9.87 -3.37
N LEU A 98 4.46 -9.57 -2.40
CA LEU A 98 4.80 -8.20 -2.02
C LEU A 98 5.41 -7.43 -3.20
N HIS A 99 6.37 -8.04 -3.91
CA HIS A 99 7.01 -7.41 -5.06
C HIS A 99 6.04 -7.15 -6.21
N GLN A 100 5.18 -8.12 -6.54
CA GLN A 100 4.17 -7.94 -7.57
C GLN A 100 3.13 -6.88 -7.19
N ALA A 101 2.69 -6.85 -5.93
CA ALA A 101 1.76 -5.83 -5.45
C ALA A 101 2.37 -4.42 -5.51
N VAL A 102 3.64 -4.28 -5.14
CA VAL A 102 4.36 -3.00 -5.22
C VAL A 102 4.54 -2.58 -6.67
N TRP A 103 4.96 -3.48 -7.56
CA TRP A 103 5.10 -3.17 -8.98
C TRP A 103 3.77 -2.72 -9.59
N PHE A 104 2.69 -3.45 -9.32
CA PHE A 104 1.34 -3.09 -9.76
C PHE A 104 0.94 -1.71 -9.24
N ALA A 105 1.17 -1.43 -7.95
CA ALA A 105 0.85 -0.14 -7.35
C ALA A 105 1.66 1.00 -7.97
N LEU A 106 2.98 0.83 -8.19
CA LEU A 106 3.84 1.84 -8.80
C LEU A 106 3.40 2.16 -10.24
N ARG A 107 3.02 1.15 -11.02
CA ARG A 107 2.40 1.31 -12.34
C ARG A 107 1.06 2.05 -12.25
N GLY A 108 0.22 1.68 -11.28
CA GLY A 108 -1.07 2.34 -11.03
C GLY A 108 -0.94 3.81 -10.58
N LEU A 109 0.16 4.18 -9.93
CA LEU A 109 0.51 5.56 -9.63
C LEU A 109 0.90 6.36 -10.89
N GLY A 110 1.27 5.65 -11.97
CA GLY A 110 1.67 6.22 -13.25
C GLY A 110 3.18 6.26 -13.46
N LEU A 111 3.99 5.60 -12.62
CA LEU A 111 5.44 5.57 -12.87
C LEU A 111 5.75 4.79 -14.15
N THR A 112 6.70 5.29 -14.92
CA THR A 112 7.21 4.60 -16.11
C THR A 112 7.97 3.34 -15.72
N ASP A 113 7.96 2.34 -16.58
CA ASP A 113 8.69 1.08 -16.34
C ASP A 113 10.20 1.35 -16.15
N LYS A 114 10.75 2.37 -16.85
CA LYS A 114 12.14 2.80 -16.70
C LYS A 114 12.43 3.36 -15.30
N ALA A 115 11.56 4.22 -14.78
CA ALA A 115 11.69 4.78 -13.44
C ALA A 115 11.60 3.70 -12.37
N ILE A 116 10.63 2.78 -12.52
CA ILE A 116 10.48 1.65 -11.60
C ILE A 116 11.74 0.77 -11.63
N ALA A 117 12.21 0.35 -12.80
CA ALA A 117 13.41 -0.47 -12.93
C ALA A 117 14.68 0.20 -12.35
N ARG A 118 14.77 1.53 -12.43
CA ARG A 118 15.91 2.31 -11.92
C ARG A 118 15.90 2.46 -10.40
N HIS A 119 14.73 2.69 -9.80
CA HIS A 119 14.63 3.11 -8.41
C HIS A 119 14.05 2.05 -7.46
N TYR A 120 13.30 1.08 -7.99
CA TYR A 120 12.75 0.02 -7.17
C TYR A 120 13.82 -1.03 -6.84
N SER A 121 14.11 -1.18 -5.54
CA SER A 121 14.98 -2.24 -5.03
C SER A 121 14.18 -3.25 -4.21
N PRO A 122 13.78 -4.40 -4.82
CA PRO A 122 13.09 -5.48 -4.12
C PRO A 122 13.82 -5.91 -2.84
N ARG A 123 15.14 -6.13 -2.93
CA ARG A 123 15.97 -6.58 -1.80
C ARG A 123 15.94 -5.61 -0.62
N THR A 124 16.05 -4.31 -0.87
CA THR A 124 16.01 -3.30 0.20
C THR A 124 14.64 -3.29 0.87
N LEU A 125 13.57 -3.48 0.10
CA LEU A 125 12.21 -3.55 0.61
C LEU A 125 11.98 -4.81 1.46
N SER A 126 12.44 -5.96 1.01
CA SER A 126 12.35 -7.24 1.72
C SER A 126 13.02 -7.17 3.10
N VAL A 127 14.24 -6.61 3.16
CA VAL A 127 14.96 -6.37 4.42
C VAL A 127 14.18 -5.46 5.35
N PHE A 128 13.59 -4.38 4.83
CA PHE A 128 12.81 -3.42 5.61
C PHE A 128 11.55 -4.05 6.22
N PHE A 129 10.89 -4.97 5.51
CA PHE A 129 9.70 -5.67 6.02
C PHE A 129 10.01 -6.98 6.76
N GLY A 130 11.27 -7.41 6.85
CA GLY A 130 11.65 -8.70 7.41
C GLY A 130 11.06 -9.89 6.66
N VAL A 131 10.75 -9.71 5.37
CA VAL A 131 10.22 -10.75 4.48
C VAL A 131 11.43 -11.36 3.77
N GLY A 132 11.66 -12.67 3.91
CA GLY A 132 12.82 -13.37 3.33
C GLY A 132 13.82 -13.97 4.34
N ASN A 133 13.66 -13.73 5.64
CA ASN A 133 14.36 -14.47 6.71
C ASN A 133 13.44 -15.53 7.31
N LYS A 134 13.22 -16.63 6.58
CA LYS A 134 12.79 -17.93 7.10
C LYS A 134 13.29 -19.04 6.19
#